data_AF-A0A800KIL6-F1
#
_entry.id   AF-A0A800KIL6-F1
#
_cell.length_a   1.000
_cell.length_b   1.000
_cell.length_c   1.000
_cell.angle_alpha   90.00
_cell.angle_beta   90.00
_cell.angle_gamma   90.00
#
_symmetry.space_group_name_H-M   'P 1'
#
loop_
_entity.id
_entity.type
_entity.pdbx_description
1 polymer ?
#
loop_
_entity_poly.entity_id
_entity_poly.type
_entity_poly.pdbx_seq_one_letter_code
_entity_poly.pdbx_strand_id
1 'polypeptide(L)'
;MSEKPSFCLSESSKQLVAVGVQQARGQSVAFLAGLDSADNLIGPKVVARSNYEAMVQVARDTTEPGVLLISHLSEDFLPSEAEILLGKRIEKHGLGFGIISSDGQRINILNSPAKAGEAKLLQINRIEELISPSGKMNKLHNNYEDRRGQREMLRLVARTYNRGGLALVEAGTGTGKSLAYLIPSVLWAQQNREVSVISTSTINLQQQLVTKDIPLVEKLLGKKIRWALVKGRNNYISIRRLYLAMSNDLLLFGTEHSEELREIASWSEETLDGSLSDMAFVPSQKVWDEVKSDSGVCLGRACPSYQECHYQNARKRVSSAHLLVVNHHILLSDA
;
A
#
# COMPACT_ATOMS: atom_id res chain seq x y z
N MET A 1 1.67 -30.70 15.56
CA MET A 1 2.36 -29.60 16.27
C MET A 1 3.56 -29.23 15.41
N SER A 2 3.49 -28.10 14.70
CA SER A 2 4.62 -27.58 13.91
C SER A 2 5.69 -27.11 14.89
N GLU A 3 6.90 -27.67 14.85
CA GLU A 3 8.03 -27.16 15.64
C GLU A 3 8.16 -25.65 15.40
N LYS A 4 8.21 -24.87 16.48
CA LYS A 4 8.49 -23.43 16.36
C LYS A 4 9.89 -23.28 15.77
N PRO A 5 10.10 -22.49 14.71
CA PRO A 5 11.44 -22.23 14.19
C PRO A 5 12.34 -21.70 15.30
N SER A 6 13.54 -22.29 15.40
CA SER A 6 14.56 -21.95 16.38
C SER A 6 15.35 -20.73 15.89
N PHE A 7 14.85 -19.53 16.15
CA PHE A 7 15.56 -18.30 15.83
C PHE A 7 16.75 -18.12 16.79
N CYS A 8 17.96 -18.39 16.31
CA CYS A 8 19.20 -18.24 17.08
C CYS A 8 20.14 -17.19 16.46
N LEU A 9 20.98 -16.57 17.27
CA LEU A 9 22.05 -15.67 16.83
C LEU A 9 23.40 -16.39 16.81
N SER A 10 24.25 -16.07 15.84
CA SER A 10 25.68 -16.42 15.88
C SER A 10 26.39 -15.75 17.06
N GLU A 11 27.52 -16.30 17.53
CA GLU A 11 28.32 -15.68 18.60
C GLU A 11 28.73 -14.24 18.26
N SER A 12 29.10 -13.97 17.01
CA SER A 12 29.39 -12.61 16.54
C SER A 12 28.18 -11.68 16.65
N SER A 13 26.98 -12.18 16.36
CA SER A 13 25.75 -11.40 16.45
C SER A 13 25.31 -11.14 17.89
N LYS A 14 25.55 -12.10 18.81
CA LYS A 14 25.34 -11.91 20.25
C LYS A 14 26.23 -10.80 20.80
N GLN A 15 27.50 -10.75 20.38
CA GLN A 15 28.42 -9.68 20.76
C GLN A 15 27.94 -8.30 20.31
N LEU A 16 27.39 -8.18 19.09
CA LEU A 16 26.82 -6.92 18.59
C LEU A 16 25.62 -6.47 19.44
N VAL A 17 24.75 -7.39 19.84
CA VAL A 17 23.62 -7.10 20.73
C VAL A 17 24.13 -6.60 22.09
N ALA A 18 25.07 -7.32 22.71
CA ALA A 18 25.63 -6.96 23.99
C ALA A 18 26.27 -5.56 23.98
N VAL A 19 27.05 -5.24 22.95
CA VAL A 19 27.64 -3.91 22.75
C VAL A 19 26.54 -2.84 22.60
N GLY A 20 25.50 -3.13 21.81
CA GLY A 20 24.39 -2.20 21.59
C GLY A 20 23.61 -1.87 22.88
N VAL A 21 23.35 -2.88 23.72
CA VAL A 21 22.67 -2.72 25.01
C VAL A 21 23.55 -1.96 26.00
N GLN A 22 24.84 -2.30 26.09
CA GLN A 22 25.79 -1.63 26.98
C GLN A 22 25.89 -0.12 26.67
N GLN A 23 25.92 0.23 25.38
CA GLN A 23 25.98 1.64 24.94
C GLN A 23 24.70 2.43 25.26
N ALA A 24 23.56 1.77 25.44
CA ALA A 24 22.27 2.41 25.66
C ALA A 24 22.02 2.82 27.12
N ARG A 25 22.93 2.51 28.04
CA ARG A 25 22.94 3.01 29.43
C ARG A 25 21.59 2.88 30.15
N GLY A 26 20.95 1.71 30.05
CA GLY A 26 19.68 1.40 30.72
C GLY A 26 18.42 1.67 29.89
N GLN A 27 18.56 2.21 28.68
CA GLN A 27 17.45 2.29 27.72
C GLN A 27 17.24 0.95 26.99
N SER A 28 15.99 0.64 26.66
CA SER A 28 15.68 -0.46 25.75
C SER A 28 16.18 -0.17 24.34
N VAL A 29 16.79 -1.16 23.70
CA VAL A 29 17.37 -1.08 22.35
C VAL A 29 16.63 -2.01 21.42
N ALA A 30 16.20 -1.50 20.27
CA ALA A 30 15.67 -2.33 19.20
C ALA A 30 16.75 -2.64 18.17
N PHE A 31 16.80 -3.90 17.76
CA PHE A 31 17.68 -4.44 16.74
C PHE A 31 16.85 -4.98 15.59
N LEU A 32 17.20 -4.62 14.35
CA LEU A 32 16.69 -5.31 13.17
C LEU A 32 17.72 -6.38 12.76
N ALA A 33 17.30 -7.64 12.76
CA ALA A 33 18.09 -8.76 12.30
C ALA A 33 17.49 -9.36 11.02
N GLY A 34 18.35 -9.70 10.07
CA GLY A 34 17.96 -10.49 8.89
C GLY A 34 17.83 -11.97 9.21
N LEU A 35 17.42 -12.76 8.22
CA LEU A 35 17.32 -14.21 8.31
C LEU A 35 18.24 -14.86 7.28
N ASP A 36 18.92 -15.95 7.67
CA ASP A 36 19.58 -16.85 6.73
C ASP A 36 18.59 -17.91 6.17
N SER A 37 19.09 -18.80 5.31
CA SER A 37 18.28 -19.86 4.69
C SER A 37 17.73 -20.91 5.66
N ALA A 38 18.21 -20.94 6.91
CA ALA A 38 17.76 -21.81 7.98
C ALA A 38 16.94 -21.06 9.06
N ASP A 39 16.48 -19.83 8.75
CA ASP A 39 15.78 -18.93 9.67
C ASP A 39 16.60 -18.50 10.91
N ASN A 40 17.94 -18.60 10.89
CA ASN A 40 18.76 -18.02 11.94
C ASN A 40 18.84 -16.50 11.79
N LEU A 41 18.93 -15.81 12.93
CA LEU A 41 19.04 -14.37 12.98
C LEU A 41 20.48 -13.96 12.67
N ILE A 42 20.65 -13.05 11.72
CA ILE A 42 21.96 -12.57 11.28
C ILE A 42 22.04 -11.04 11.25
N GLY A 43 23.23 -10.54 11.58
CA GLY A 43 23.59 -9.12 11.42
C GLY A 43 22.65 -8.14 12.15
N PRO A 44 22.38 -8.31 13.46
CA PRO A 44 21.51 -7.39 14.20
C PRO A 44 22.08 -5.97 14.20
N LYS A 45 21.28 -5.00 13.75
CA LYS A 45 21.63 -3.57 13.73
C LYS A 45 20.73 -2.78 14.67
N VAL A 46 21.32 -1.89 15.48
CA VAL A 46 20.54 -0.98 16.32
C VAL A 46 19.73 -0.03 15.44
N VAL A 47 18.40 -0.02 15.61
CA VAL A 47 17.48 0.79 14.80
C VAL A 47 16.70 1.83 15.62
N ALA A 48 16.51 1.59 16.92
CA ALA A 48 15.85 2.55 17.81
C ALA A 48 16.27 2.32 19.28
N ARG A 49 16.08 3.35 20.11
CA ARG A 49 16.24 3.27 21.58
C ARG A 49 15.00 3.86 22.25
N SER A 50 14.32 3.06 23.07
CA SER A 50 13.10 3.41 23.83
C SER A 50 12.05 4.23 23.08
N ASN A 51 11.92 4.00 21.76
CA ASN A 51 10.97 4.71 20.90
C ASN A 51 10.21 3.72 20.01
N TYR A 52 9.01 3.36 20.44
CA TYR A 52 8.18 2.37 19.75
C TYR A 52 7.66 2.88 18.40
N GLU A 53 7.42 4.18 18.23
CA GLU A 53 6.99 4.73 16.94
C GLU A 53 8.13 4.67 15.91
N ALA A 54 9.37 4.92 16.33
CA ALA A 54 10.53 4.71 15.46
C ALA A 54 10.68 3.24 15.03
N MET A 55 10.43 2.29 15.94
CA MET A 55 10.45 0.85 15.60
C MET A 55 9.38 0.48 14.58
N VAL A 56 8.16 1.04 14.72
CA VAL A 56 7.09 0.84 13.74
C VAL A 56 7.43 1.47 12.40
N GLN A 57 8.10 2.62 12.40
CA GLN A 57 8.58 3.24 11.16
C GLN A 57 9.63 2.37 10.46
N VAL A 58 10.61 1.84 11.20
CA VAL A 58 11.59 0.88 10.66
C VAL A 58 10.89 -0.32 10.03
N ALA A 59 9.87 -0.87 10.70
CA ALA A 59 9.12 -1.99 10.14
C ALA A 59 8.36 -1.66 8.85
N ARG A 60 7.91 -0.42 8.68
CA ARG A 60 7.28 0.04 7.43
C ARG A 60 8.27 0.17 6.28
N ASP A 61 9.47 0.64 6.60
CA ASP A 61 10.49 0.97 5.61
C ASP A 61 11.33 -0.26 5.22
N THR A 62 11.25 -1.34 6.00
CA THR A 62 11.97 -2.60 5.73
C THR A 62 11.21 -3.45 4.71
N THR A 63 11.87 -3.78 3.61
CA THR A 63 11.31 -4.60 2.51
C THR A 63 11.74 -6.06 2.56
N GLU A 64 12.86 -6.36 3.22
CA GLU A 64 13.40 -7.72 3.36
C GLU A 64 12.81 -8.44 4.59
N PRO A 65 12.64 -9.78 4.53
CA PRO A 65 12.25 -10.55 5.71
C PRO A 65 13.26 -10.39 6.85
N GLY A 66 12.77 -10.11 8.05
CA GLY A 66 13.62 -9.93 9.22
C GLY A 66 12.83 -9.93 10.52
N VAL A 67 13.54 -9.83 11.64
CA VAL A 67 12.95 -9.79 12.98
C VAL A 67 13.44 -8.55 13.71
N LEU A 68 12.49 -7.78 14.25
CA LEU A 68 12.78 -6.68 15.16
C LEU A 68 12.82 -7.21 16.60
N LEU A 69 13.99 -7.15 17.22
CA LEU A 69 14.24 -7.64 18.58
C LEU A 69 14.39 -6.45 19.52
N ILE A 70 13.62 -6.40 20.61
CA ILE A 70 13.81 -5.39 21.65
C ILE A 70 14.54 -5.99 22.86
N SER A 71 15.56 -5.30 23.37
CA SER A 71 16.25 -5.71 24.57
C SER A 71 15.30 -5.65 25.76
N HIS A 72 15.14 -6.78 26.45
CA HIS A 72 14.25 -6.93 27.58
C HIS A 72 15.06 -7.12 28.86
N LEU A 73 14.74 -6.31 29.86
CA LEU A 73 15.54 -6.17 31.08
C LEU A 73 14.99 -6.97 32.27
N SER A 74 13.79 -7.54 32.17
CA SER A 74 13.21 -8.37 33.25
C SER A 74 13.89 -9.73 33.34
N GLU A 75 14.00 -10.24 34.58
CA GLU A 75 14.62 -11.54 34.87
C GLU A 75 13.77 -12.72 34.39
N ASP A 76 12.44 -12.61 34.51
CA ASP A 76 11.47 -13.62 34.09
C ASP A 76 11.42 -13.82 32.57
N PHE A 77 11.95 -12.85 31.82
CA PHE A 77 12.02 -12.84 30.36
C PHE A 77 10.65 -13.07 29.70
N LEU A 78 9.59 -12.53 30.33
CA LEU A 78 8.24 -12.53 29.81
C LEU A 78 7.92 -11.17 29.16
N PRO A 79 7.31 -11.15 27.97
CA PRO A 79 7.00 -9.89 27.31
C PRO A 79 5.90 -9.13 28.06
N SER A 80 6.10 -7.83 28.21
CA SER A 80 5.09 -6.90 28.72
C SER A 80 3.90 -6.75 27.75
N GLU A 81 2.75 -6.28 28.25
CA GLU A 81 1.59 -5.97 27.38
C GLU A 81 1.94 -4.97 26.26
N ALA A 82 2.82 -4.01 26.55
CA ALA A 82 3.25 -3.01 25.59
C ALA A 82 4.09 -3.63 24.46
N GLU A 83 4.98 -4.59 24.77
CA GLU A 83 5.74 -5.35 23.78
C GLU A 83 4.84 -6.28 22.97
N ILE A 84 3.85 -6.92 23.59
CA ILE A 84 2.86 -7.73 22.87
C ILE A 84 2.07 -6.89 21.86
N LEU A 85 1.63 -5.69 22.27
CA LEU A 85 0.90 -4.77 21.39
C LEU A 85 1.80 -4.23 20.27
N LEU A 86 3.06 -3.93 20.58
CA LEU A 86 4.06 -3.54 19.59
C LEU A 86 4.28 -4.66 18.57
N GLY A 87 4.45 -5.90 19.01
CA GLY A 87 4.61 -7.06 18.13
C GLY A 87 3.49 -7.18 17.10
N LYS A 88 2.23 -7.02 17.53
CA LYS A 88 1.06 -6.99 16.62
C LYS A 88 1.10 -5.84 15.61
N ARG A 89 1.70 -4.69 15.96
CA ARG A 89 1.86 -3.56 15.04
C ARG A 89 2.97 -3.82 14.03
N ILE A 90 4.08 -4.43 14.47
CA ILE A 90 5.21 -4.81 13.61
C ILE A 90 4.80 -5.92 12.63
N GLU A 91 4.05 -6.92 13.09
CA GLU A 91 3.55 -8.03 12.27
C GLU A 91 2.73 -7.56 11.05
N LYS A 92 1.96 -6.47 11.20
CA LYS A 92 1.19 -5.88 10.08
C LYS A 92 2.06 -5.38 8.93
N HIS A 93 3.35 -5.18 9.18
CA HIS A 93 4.34 -4.75 8.20
C HIS A 93 5.23 -5.91 7.73
N GLY A 94 4.92 -7.16 8.09
CA GLY A 94 5.60 -8.36 7.57
C GLY A 94 6.86 -8.77 8.33
N LEU A 95 7.39 -7.92 9.21
CA LEU A 95 8.50 -8.28 10.09
C LEU A 95 8.07 -9.14 11.28
N GLY A 96 8.98 -9.99 11.72
CA GLY A 96 8.88 -10.68 13.00
C GLY A 96 9.17 -9.73 14.15
N PHE A 97 8.73 -10.10 15.33
CA PHE A 97 9.05 -9.35 16.55
C PHE A 97 9.33 -10.29 17.72
N GLY A 98 10.32 -9.92 18.52
CA GLY A 98 10.75 -10.68 19.67
C GLY A 98 11.40 -9.83 20.74
N ILE A 99 11.58 -10.42 21.92
CA ILE A 99 12.43 -9.87 22.98
C ILE A 99 13.77 -10.63 23.00
N ILE A 100 14.83 -9.91 23.35
CA ILE A 100 16.19 -10.44 23.45
C ILE A 100 16.83 -10.06 24.78
N SER A 101 17.57 -10.97 25.41
CA SER A 101 18.32 -10.66 26.63
C SER A 101 19.51 -9.76 26.34
N SER A 102 20.01 -9.08 27.38
CA SER A 102 21.12 -8.11 27.25
C SER A 102 22.42 -8.72 26.70
N ASP A 103 22.64 -10.01 26.90
CA ASP A 103 23.78 -10.78 26.39
C ASP A 103 23.52 -11.45 25.03
N GLY A 104 22.32 -11.29 24.48
CA GLY A 104 21.89 -11.91 23.23
C GLY A 104 21.68 -13.42 23.28
N GLN A 105 21.76 -14.06 24.45
CA GLN A 105 21.66 -15.53 24.58
C GLN A 105 20.22 -16.05 24.56
N ARG A 106 19.28 -15.30 25.12
CA ARG A 106 17.86 -15.66 25.20
C ARG A 106 17.09 -14.82 24.21
N ILE A 107 16.28 -15.48 23.40
CA ILE A 107 15.40 -14.86 22.42
C ILE A 107 14.02 -15.48 22.58
N ASN A 108 12.99 -14.65 22.70
CA ASN A 108 11.61 -15.09 22.71
C ASN A 108 10.89 -14.37 21.56
N ILE A 109 10.55 -15.12 20.52
CA ILE A 109 9.83 -14.60 19.36
C ILE A 109 8.34 -14.62 19.67
N LEU A 110 7.74 -13.43 19.68
CA LEU A 110 6.30 -13.26 19.91
C LEU A 110 5.52 -13.55 18.62
N ASN A 111 6.04 -13.08 17.49
CA ASN A 111 5.50 -13.35 16.16
C ASN A 111 6.64 -13.55 15.17
N SER A 112 6.57 -14.62 14.40
CA SER A 112 7.51 -14.88 13.32
C SER A 112 7.31 -13.86 12.19
N PRO A 113 8.35 -13.49 11.45
CA PRO A 113 8.19 -12.75 10.22
C PRO A 113 7.25 -13.50 9.29
N ALA A 114 6.54 -12.77 8.44
CA ALA A 114 5.92 -13.40 7.30
C ALA A 114 7.05 -14.05 6.50
N LYS A 115 7.17 -15.38 6.57
CA LYS A 115 8.05 -16.10 5.66
C LYS A 115 7.67 -15.65 4.26
N ALA A 116 8.64 -15.26 3.46
CA ALA A 116 8.47 -15.24 2.02
C ALA A 116 8.14 -16.68 1.62
N GLY A 117 6.86 -17.04 1.67
CA GLY A 117 6.43 -18.33 1.17
C GLY A 117 6.87 -18.41 -0.29
N GLU A 118 7.25 -19.60 -0.76
CA GLU A 118 7.49 -19.78 -2.19
C GLU A 118 6.32 -19.17 -2.96
N ALA A 119 6.64 -18.21 -3.84
CA ALA A 119 5.63 -17.48 -4.57
C ALA A 119 4.73 -18.48 -5.29
N LYS A 120 3.43 -18.39 -5.03
CA LYS A 120 2.43 -19.19 -5.71
C LYS A 120 2.40 -18.73 -7.16
N LEU A 121 2.95 -19.57 -8.03
CA LEU A 121 3.02 -19.29 -9.44
C LEU A 121 1.63 -19.25 -10.07
N LEU A 122 1.43 -18.27 -10.95
CA LEU A 122 0.24 -18.12 -11.76
C LEU A 122 0.09 -19.32 -12.70
N GLN A 123 -1.10 -19.92 -12.69
CA GLN A 123 -1.49 -21.00 -13.59
C GLN A 123 -1.89 -20.43 -14.96
N ILE A 124 -0.90 -20.11 -15.79
CA ILE A 124 -1.05 -19.32 -17.03
C ILE A 124 -2.21 -19.83 -17.92
N ASN A 125 -2.30 -21.14 -18.15
CA ASN A 125 -3.33 -21.72 -19.01
C ASN A 125 -4.76 -21.47 -18.46
N ARG A 126 -4.95 -21.57 -17.14
CA ARG A 126 -6.24 -21.29 -16.48
C ARG A 126 -6.62 -19.82 -16.53
N ILE A 127 -5.62 -18.94 -16.48
CA ILE A 127 -5.85 -17.49 -16.55
C ILE A 127 -6.20 -17.08 -17.98
N GLU A 128 -5.49 -17.61 -18.98
CA GLU A 128 -5.79 -17.39 -20.39
C GLU A 128 -7.19 -17.89 -20.78
N GLU A 129 -7.62 -19.03 -20.22
CA GLU A 129 -8.96 -19.58 -20.42
C GLU A 129 -10.08 -18.62 -20.04
N LEU A 130 -9.85 -17.67 -19.11
CA LEU A 130 -10.85 -16.66 -18.76
C LEU A 130 -11.24 -15.78 -19.95
N ILE A 131 -10.28 -15.51 -20.84
CA ILE A 131 -10.42 -14.65 -22.02
C ILE A 131 -10.30 -15.45 -23.34
N SER A 132 -10.49 -16.77 -23.30
CA SER A 132 -10.57 -17.57 -24.52
C SER A 132 -11.97 -17.47 -25.16
N PRO A 133 -12.15 -17.92 -26.42
CA PRO A 133 -13.48 -17.94 -27.06
C PRO A 133 -14.53 -18.75 -26.29
N SER A 134 -14.12 -19.82 -25.61
CA SER A 134 -14.97 -20.66 -24.76
C SER A 134 -15.04 -20.18 -23.30
N GLY A 135 -14.28 -19.12 -22.99
CA GLY A 135 -14.04 -18.61 -21.65
C GLY A 135 -15.21 -17.85 -21.04
N LYS A 136 -15.02 -17.46 -19.78
CA LYS A 136 -16.02 -16.69 -19.02
C LYS A 136 -16.27 -15.31 -19.62
N MET A 137 -15.29 -14.72 -20.30
CA MET A 137 -15.43 -13.43 -20.97
C MET A 137 -16.51 -13.45 -22.06
N ASN A 138 -16.53 -14.50 -22.91
CA ASN A 138 -17.54 -14.64 -23.95
C ASN A 138 -18.95 -14.79 -23.38
N LYS A 139 -19.10 -15.42 -22.21
CA LYS A 139 -20.38 -15.54 -21.49
C LYS A 139 -20.86 -14.24 -20.86
N LEU A 140 -19.93 -13.35 -20.48
CA LEU A 140 -20.26 -12.08 -19.82
C LEU A 140 -20.51 -10.93 -20.80
N HIS A 141 -19.95 -11.01 -22.01
CA HIS A 141 -20.09 -10.01 -23.06
C HIS A 141 -20.43 -10.67 -24.38
N ASN A 142 -21.69 -10.57 -24.80
CA ASN A 142 -22.21 -11.19 -26.04
C ASN A 142 -21.47 -10.77 -27.32
N ASN A 143 -20.76 -9.63 -27.30
CA ASN A 143 -19.95 -9.11 -28.43
C ASN A 143 -18.44 -9.24 -28.15
N TYR A 144 -18.02 -10.20 -27.32
CA TYR A 144 -16.61 -10.47 -27.11
C TYR A 144 -15.98 -10.98 -28.40
N GLU A 145 -14.93 -10.30 -28.84
CA GLU A 145 -14.11 -10.74 -29.96
C GLU A 145 -12.81 -11.33 -29.40
N ASP A 146 -12.50 -12.54 -29.84
CA ASP A 146 -11.27 -13.21 -29.48
C ASP A 146 -10.06 -12.52 -30.12
N ARG A 147 -9.16 -11.98 -29.28
CA ARG A 147 -7.97 -11.26 -29.75
C ARG A 147 -6.71 -12.01 -29.34
N ARG A 148 -6.04 -12.63 -30.32
CA ARG A 148 -4.79 -13.36 -30.11
C ARG A 148 -3.72 -12.54 -29.37
N GLY A 149 -3.52 -11.29 -29.77
CA GLY A 149 -2.54 -10.39 -29.12
C GLY A 149 -2.85 -10.11 -27.65
N GLN A 150 -4.13 -10.13 -27.24
CA GLN A 150 -4.52 -9.99 -25.84
C GLN A 150 -4.05 -11.18 -25.01
N ARG A 151 -4.24 -12.41 -25.52
CA ARG A 151 -3.80 -13.64 -24.86
C ARG A 151 -2.28 -13.75 -24.81
N GLU A 152 -1.61 -13.39 -25.89
CA GLU A 152 -0.14 -13.37 -25.94
C GLU A 152 0.44 -12.39 -24.90
N MET A 153 -0.11 -11.18 -24.81
CA MET A 153 0.26 -10.21 -23.77
C MET A 153 -0.01 -10.75 -22.37
N LEU A 154 -1.18 -11.36 -22.13
CA LEU A 154 -1.52 -11.94 -20.82
C LEU A 154 -0.53 -13.01 -20.41
N ARG A 155 -0.20 -13.94 -21.32
CA ARG A 155 0.78 -15.01 -21.08
C ARG A 155 2.15 -14.43 -20.76
N LEU A 156 2.58 -13.40 -21.49
CA LEU A 156 3.87 -12.74 -21.25
C LEU A 156 3.91 -12.07 -19.87
N VAL A 157 2.89 -11.30 -19.50
CA VAL A 157 2.80 -10.66 -18.18
C VAL A 157 2.78 -11.72 -17.07
N ALA A 158 1.97 -12.77 -17.21
CA ALA A 158 1.89 -13.84 -16.21
C ALA A 158 3.20 -14.61 -16.04
N ARG A 159 3.92 -14.88 -17.14
CA ARG A 159 5.27 -15.49 -17.08
C ARG A 159 6.28 -14.59 -16.39
N THR A 160 6.18 -13.28 -16.60
CA THR A 160 7.09 -12.29 -16.01
C THR A 160 6.87 -12.20 -14.51
N TYR A 161 5.62 -12.22 -14.04
CA TYR A 161 5.33 -12.37 -12.60
C TYR A 161 5.95 -13.66 -12.02
N ASN A 162 5.77 -14.79 -12.70
CA ASN A 162 6.29 -16.08 -12.22
C ASN A 162 7.83 -16.18 -12.19
N ARG A 163 8.53 -15.49 -13.09
CA ARG A 163 9.99 -15.62 -13.26
C ARG A 163 10.77 -14.41 -12.74
N GLY A 164 10.09 -13.31 -12.45
CA GLY A 164 10.69 -12.00 -12.28
C GLY A 164 11.17 -11.39 -13.61
N GLY A 165 11.73 -10.19 -13.52
CA GLY A 165 12.32 -9.46 -14.64
C GLY A 165 11.39 -8.42 -15.28
N LEU A 166 11.76 -8.00 -16.50
CA LEU A 166 11.08 -6.93 -17.23
C LEU A 166 10.51 -7.49 -18.54
N ALA A 167 9.25 -7.12 -18.85
CA ALA A 167 8.63 -7.39 -20.13
C ALA A 167 8.23 -6.10 -20.81
N LEU A 168 8.58 -5.99 -22.10
CA LEU A 168 8.21 -4.88 -22.96
C LEU A 168 7.22 -5.37 -24.00
N VAL A 169 6.10 -4.68 -24.15
CA VAL A 169 5.02 -5.05 -25.08
C VAL A 169 4.55 -3.82 -25.83
N GLU A 170 4.66 -3.87 -27.16
CA GLU A 170 3.95 -2.95 -28.03
C GLU A 170 2.58 -3.53 -28.36
N ALA A 171 1.51 -2.80 -28.04
CA ALA A 171 0.16 -3.25 -28.28
C ALA A 171 -0.72 -2.10 -28.79
N GLY A 172 -1.26 -2.25 -30.00
CA GLY A 172 -2.16 -1.28 -30.65
C GLY A 172 -3.43 -0.99 -29.85
N THR A 173 -4.11 0.11 -30.16
CA THR A 173 -5.42 0.46 -29.56
C THR A 173 -6.45 -0.64 -29.78
N GLY A 174 -7.37 -0.85 -28.84
CA GLY A 174 -8.43 -1.86 -28.97
C GLY A 174 -8.03 -3.33 -28.75
N THR A 175 -6.74 -3.63 -28.53
CA THR A 175 -6.26 -5.01 -28.25
C THR A 175 -6.70 -5.58 -26.90
N GLY A 176 -7.41 -4.81 -26.07
CA GLY A 176 -7.84 -5.26 -24.74
C GLY A 176 -6.69 -5.35 -23.71
N LYS A 177 -5.67 -4.49 -23.85
CA LYS A 177 -4.47 -4.41 -23.00
C LYS A 177 -4.77 -4.45 -21.50
N SER A 178 -5.79 -3.70 -21.06
CA SER A 178 -6.14 -3.58 -19.65
C SER A 178 -6.36 -4.94 -18.99
N LEU A 179 -7.17 -5.81 -19.60
CA LEU A 179 -7.42 -7.14 -19.05
C LEU A 179 -6.17 -8.01 -19.05
N ALA A 180 -5.35 -7.91 -20.11
CA ALA A 180 -4.15 -8.72 -20.26
C ALA A 180 -3.14 -8.49 -19.13
N TYR A 181 -2.99 -7.25 -18.64
CA TYR A 181 -2.13 -6.99 -17.48
C TYR A 181 -2.88 -7.03 -16.13
N LEU A 182 -4.16 -6.65 -16.06
CA LEU A 182 -4.90 -6.60 -14.80
C LEU A 182 -5.13 -7.97 -14.20
N ILE A 183 -5.57 -8.94 -15.02
CA ILE A 183 -5.89 -10.29 -14.54
C ILE A 183 -4.68 -10.94 -13.83
N PRO A 184 -3.49 -11.07 -14.45
CA PRO A 184 -2.33 -11.65 -13.77
C PRO A 184 -1.87 -10.80 -12.57
N SER A 185 -1.91 -9.47 -12.66
CA SER A 185 -1.51 -8.59 -11.55
C SER A 185 -2.37 -8.79 -10.30
N VAL A 186 -3.70 -8.79 -10.47
CA VAL A 186 -4.65 -9.02 -9.38
C VAL A 186 -4.47 -10.39 -8.75
N LEU A 187 -4.31 -11.43 -9.59
CA LEU A 187 -4.13 -12.79 -9.10
C LEU A 187 -2.82 -12.94 -8.33
N TRP A 188 -1.73 -12.35 -8.82
CA TRP A 188 -0.45 -12.36 -8.13
C TRP A 188 -0.55 -11.68 -6.77
N ALA A 189 -1.04 -10.45 -6.73
CA ALA A 189 -1.22 -9.67 -5.51
C ALA A 189 -2.06 -10.44 -4.46
N GLN A 190 -3.14 -11.09 -4.88
CA GLN A 190 -3.99 -11.88 -3.98
C GLN A 190 -3.34 -13.18 -3.51
N GLN A 191 -2.62 -13.89 -4.38
CA GLN A 191 -2.04 -15.21 -4.06
C GLN A 191 -0.79 -15.09 -3.19
N ASN A 192 0.00 -14.04 -3.41
CA ASN A 192 1.31 -13.82 -2.79
C ASN A 192 1.29 -12.74 -1.70
N ARG A 193 0.15 -12.08 -1.47
CA ARG A 193 -0.01 -10.99 -0.49
C ARG A 193 0.93 -9.81 -0.77
N GLU A 194 1.17 -9.56 -2.04
CA GLU A 194 1.95 -8.42 -2.53
C GLU A 194 1.01 -7.32 -3.06
N VAL A 195 1.57 -6.14 -3.28
CA VAL A 195 0.86 -5.02 -3.90
C VAL A 195 1.30 -4.88 -5.35
N SER A 196 0.39 -5.06 -6.29
CA SER A 196 0.63 -4.72 -7.70
C SER A 196 0.31 -3.25 -7.95
N VAL A 197 1.20 -2.56 -8.65
CA VAL A 197 1.03 -1.14 -9.03
C VAL A 197 0.83 -1.04 -10.53
N ILE A 198 -0.28 -0.42 -10.94
CA ILE A 198 -0.59 -0.10 -12.33
C ILE A 198 -0.45 1.40 -12.50
N SER A 199 0.53 1.81 -13.29
CA SER A 199 0.77 3.22 -13.60
C SER A 199 0.29 3.56 -15.01
N THR A 200 -0.45 4.66 -15.13
CA THR A 200 -0.94 5.20 -16.41
C THR A 200 -0.37 6.59 -16.68
N SER A 201 -0.54 7.11 -17.90
CA SER A 201 -0.10 8.48 -18.23
C SER A 201 -1.02 9.56 -17.67
N THR A 202 -2.34 9.32 -17.64
CA THR A 202 -3.33 10.34 -17.24
C THR A 202 -4.32 9.80 -16.20
N ILE A 203 -4.91 10.73 -15.43
CA ILE A 203 -5.98 10.42 -14.46
C ILE A 203 -7.20 9.81 -15.16
N ASN A 204 -7.55 10.28 -16.37
CA ASN A 204 -8.67 9.73 -17.14
C ASN A 204 -8.47 8.24 -17.45
N LEU A 205 -7.25 7.82 -17.78
CA LEU A 205 -6.94 6.39 -17.97
C LEU A 205 -7.05 5.61 -16.66
N GLN A 206 -6.66 6.18 -15.52
CA GLN A 206 -6.90 5.54 -14.23
C GLN A 206 -8.39 5.36 -13.95
N GLN A 207 -9.19 6.40 -14.24
CA GLN A 207 -10.64 6.38 -14.04
C GLN A 207 -11.29 5.30 -14.91
N GLN A 208 -10.85 5.16 -16.15
CA GLN A 208 -11.30 4.07 -17.03
C GLN A 208 -11.01 2.69 -16.41
N LEU A 209 -9.82 2.50 -15.81
CA LEU A 209 -9.49 1.23 -15.16
C LEU A 209 -10.43 0.94 -13.98
N VAL A 210 -10.64 1.90 -13.09
CA VAL A 210 -11.43 1.66 -11.87
C VAL A 210 -12.93 1.58 -12.11
N THR A 211 -13.46 2.25 -13.15
CA THR A 211 -14.91 2.27 -13.45
C THR A 211 -15.34 1.17 -14.39
N LYS A 212 -14.46 0.69 -15.29
CA LYS A 212 -14.80 -0.30 -16.33
C LYS A 212 -14.00 -1.58 -16.19
N ASP A 213 -12.67 -1.48 -16.27
CA ASP A 213 -11.83 -2.66 -16.45
C ASP A 213 -11.70 -3.51 -15.17
N ILE A 214 -11.49 -2.88 -14.00
CA ILE A 214 -11.41 -3.58 -12.71
C ILE A 214 -12.75 -4.26 -12.35
N PRO A 215 -13.92 -3.59 -12.44
CA PRO A 215 -15.21 -4.27 -12.23
C PRO A 215 -15.44 -5.45 -13.17
N LEU A 216 -14.97 -5.37 -14.42
CA LEU A 216 -15.01 -6.49 -15.36
C LEU A 216 -14.11 -7.65 -14.90
N VAL A 217 -12.89 -7.37 -14.43
CA VAL A 217 -12.00 -8.38 -13.85
C VAL A 217 -12.60 -9.00 -12.58
N GLU A 218 -13.26 -8.23 -11.70
CA GLU A 218 -13.99 -8.77 -10.54
C GLU A 218 -15.04 -9.80 -10.97
N LYS A 219 -15.84 -9.48 -12.00
CA LYS A 219 -16.86 -10.39 -12.57
C LYS A 219 -16.22 -11.65 -13.15
N LEU A 220 -15.12 -11.52 -13.89
CA LEU A 220 -14.37 -12.64 -14.47
C LEU A 220 -13.83 -13.56 -13.37
N LEU A 221 -13.19 -13.01 -12.35
CA LEU A 221 -12.60 -13.78 -11.25
C LEU A 221 -13.64 -14.27 -10.23
N GLY A 222 -14.84 -13.68 -10.21
CA GLY A 222 -15.87 -13.98 -9.22
C GLY A 222 -15.48 -13.54 -7.80
N LYS A 223 -14.60 -12.54 -7.67
CA LYS A 223 -14.06 -12.06 -6.39
C LYS A 223 -13.92 -10.55 -6.41
N LYS A 224 -14.16 -9.93 -5.25
CA LYS A 224 -13.87 -8.51 -5.05
C LYS A 224 -12.37 -8.26 -4.96
N ILE A 225 -11.93 -7.15 -5.55
CA ILE A 225 -10.54 -6.72 -5.59
C ILE A 225 -10.40 -5.53 -4.65
N ARG A 226 -9.45 -5.61 -3.71
CA ARG A 226 -9.08 -4.45 -2.90
C ARG A 226 -8.13 -3.59 -3.70
N TRP A 227 -8.66 -2.54 -4.33
CA TRP A 227 -7.87 -1.58 -5.10
C TRP A 227 -7.97 -0.18 -4.49
N ALA A 228 -6.98 0.66 -4.75
CA ALA A 228 -7.02 2.08 -4.43
C ALA A 228 -6.50 2.91 -5.60
N LEU A 229 -7.19 4.02 -5.84
CA LEU A 229 -6.81 5.03 -6.83
C LEU A 229 -5.96 6.10 -6.14
N VAL A 230 -4.73 6.29 -6.61
CA VAL A 230 -3.77 7.23 -6.02
C VAL A 230 -3.69 8.49 -6.86
N LYS A 231 -4.18 9.59 -6.30
CA LYS A 231 -4.13 10.93 -6.88
C LYS A 231 -3.25 11.83 -6.02
N GLY A 232 -2.67 12.86 -6.64
CA GLY A 232 -1.95 13.90 -5.92
C GLY A 232 -2.87 14.66 -4.96
N ARG A 233 -2.32 15.16 -3.85
CA ARG A 233 -3.09 15.84 -2.79
C ARG A 233 -3.97 16.97 -3.30
N ASN A 234 -3.48 17.75 -4.25
CA ASN A 234 -4.18 18.89 -4.85
C ASN A 234 -5.43 18.51 -5.67
N ASN A 235 -5.67 17.21 -5.89
CA ASN A 235 -6.90 16.73 -6.53
C ASN A 235 -8.06 16.58 -5.55
N TYR A 236 -7.82 16.71 -4.24
CA TYR A 236 -8.85 16.53 -3.21
C TYR A 236 -9.29 17.86 -2.63
N ILE A 237 -10.57 18.01 -2.32
CA ILE A 237 -11.09 19.16 -1.57
C ILE A 237 -10.71 19.06 -0.08
N SER A 238 -10.50 20.21 0.55
CA SER A 238 -10.33 20.33 2.01
C SER A 238 -11.58 20.94 2.61
N ILE A 239 -12.33 20.14 3.37
CA ILE A 239 -13.55 20.56 4.09
C ILE A 239 -13.29 21.85 4.91
N ARG A 240 -12.16 21.89 5.63
CA ARG A 240 -11.76 23.08 6.41
C ARG A 240 -11.57 24.32 5.55
N ARG A 241 -10.90 24.16 4.40
CA ARG A 241 -10.59 25.31 3.53
C ARG A 241 -11.83 25.79 2.80
N LEU A 242 -12.70 24.86 2.37
CA LEU A 242 -14.03 25.19 1.86
C LEU A 242 -14.82 26.02 2.88
N TYR A 243 -14.89 25.60 4.14
CA TYR A 243 -15.57 26.37 5.19
C TYR A 243 -15.00 27.78 5.37
N LEU A 244 -13.67 27.91 5.38
CA LEU A 244 -12.99 29.21 5.47
C LEU A 244 -13.24 30.10 4.24
N ALA A 245 -13.26 29.50 3.04
CA ALA A 245 -13.55 30.19 1.80
C ALA A 245 -14.99 30.69 1.79
N MET A 246 -15.97 29.86 2.19
CA MET A 246 -17.38 30.26 2.32
C MET A 246 -17.58 31.36 3.37
N SER A 247 -16.84 31.31 4.47
CA SER A 247 -16.92 32.33 5.53
C SER A 247 -16.34 33.69 5.10
N ASN A 248 -15.46 33.71 4.09
CA ASN A 248 -14.79 34.91 3.58
C ASN A 248 -15.13 35.18 2.10
N ASP A 249 -16.24 34.64 1.59
CA ASP A 249 -16.60 34.57 0.16
C ASP A 249 -16.49 35.95 -0.54
N LEU A 250 -17.15 36.96 0.02
CA LEU A 250 -17.13 38.35 -0.49
C LEU A 250 -15.72 38.97 -0.57
N LEU A 251 -14.82 38.58 0.33
CA LEU A 251 -13.47 39.15 0.41
C LEU A 251 -12.48 38.46 -0.54
N LEU A 252 -12.67 37.16 -0.78
CA LEU A 252 -11.76 36.33 -1.58
C LEU A 252 -12.07 36.37 -3.08
N PHE A 253 -13.36 36.51 -3.44
CA PHE A 253 -13.82 36.21 -4.80
C PHE A 253 -14.55 37.34 -5.51
N GLY A 254 -15.09 38.31 -4.78
CA GLY A 254 -16.08 39.24 -5.34
C GLY A 254 -17.37 38.51 -5.74
N THR A 255 -18.26 39.17 -6.50
CA THR A 255 -19.55 38.56 -6.88
C THR A 255 -19.42 37.44 -7.90
N GLU A 256 -18.43 37.53 -8.80
CA GLU A 256 -18.28 36.66 -9.99
C GLU A 256 -17.98 35.19 -9.67
N HIS A 257 -17.14 34.90 -8.66
CA HIS A 257 -16.82 33.50 -8.31
C HIS A 257 -17.58 32.95 -7.09
N SER A 258 -18.50 33.74 -6.53
CA SER A 258 -19.31 33.32 -5.37
C SER A 258 -20.29 32.19 -5.71
N GLU A 259 -20.79 32.15 -6.95
CA GLU A 259 -21.66 31.06 -7.43
C GLU A 259 -20.89 29.76 -7.57
N GLU A 260 -19.70 29.80 -8.17
CA GLU A 260 -18.82 28.63 -8.32
C GLU A 260 -18.40 28.05 -6.97
N LEU A 261 -18.11 28.91 -5.97
CA LEU A 261 -17.82 28.43 -4.61
C LEU A 261 -19.02 27.70 -3.99
N ARG A 262 -20.24 28.19 -4.19
CA ARG A 262 -21.47 27.53 -3.70
C ARG A 262 -21.72 26.22 -4.43
N GLU A 263 -21.45 26.14 -5.73
CA GLU A 263 -21.55 24.88 -6.48
C GLU A 263 -20.56 23.84 -5.95
N ILE A 264 -19.31 24.23 -5.68
CA ILE A 264 -18.32 23.33 -5.06
C ILE A 264 -18.75 22.93 -3.65
N ALA A 265 -19.33 23.84 -2.87
CA ALA A 265 -19.85 23.52 -1.54
C ALA A 265 -20.96 22.48 -1.60
N SER A 266 -21.95 22.67 -2.48
CA SER A 266 -23.04 21.71 -2.71
C SER A 266 -22.49 20.36 -3.18
N TRP A 267 -21.54 20.34 -4.11
CA TRP A 267 -20.90 19.11 -4.57
C TRP A 267 -20.15 18.38 -3.44
N SER A 268 -19.52 19.12 -2.53
CA SER A 268 -18.73 18.53 -1.43
C SER A 268 -19.58 17.73 -0.43
N GLU A 269 -20.88 17.98 -0.37
CA GLU A 269 -21.83 17.25 0.47
C GLU A 269 -22.22 15.90 -0.15
N GLU A 270 -22.17 15.78 -1.48
CA GLU A 270 -22.61 14.60 -2.23
C GLU A 270 -21.45 13.75 -2.79
N THR A 271 -20.23 14.26 -2.76
CA THR A 271 -19.06 13.60 -3.35
C THR A 271 -18.73 12.25 -2.70
N LEU A 272 -18.39 11.28 -3.55
CA LEU A 272 -18.00 9.93 -3.16
C LEU A 272 -16.57 9.87 -2.61
N ASP A 273 -15.65 10.61 -3.21
CA ASP A 273 -14.22 10.55 -2.85
C ASP A 273 -13.55 11.90 -2.63
N GLY A 274 -14.28 13.00 -2.79
CA GLY A 274 -13.83 14.38 -2.61
C GLY A 274 -12.75 14.80 -3.58
N SER A 275 -12.62 14.12 -4.73
CA SER A 275 -11.65 14.48 -5.75
C SER A 275 -12.27 15.14 -6.97
N LEU A 276 -11.49 15.94 -7.70
CA LEU A 276 -11.91 16.56 -8.97
C LEU A 276 -12.48 15.55 -9.99
N SER A 277 -12.05 14.29 -9.93
CA SER A 277 -12.54 13.25 -10.85
C SER A 277 -13.99 12.84 -10.61
N ASP A 278 -14.54 13.17 -9.44
CA ASP A 278 -15.93 12.92 -9.04
C ASP A 278 -16.81 14.17 -9.24
N MET A 279 -16.24 15.28 -9.72
CA MET A 279 -16.95 16.52 -9.98
C MET A 279 -17.48 16.55 -11.42
N ALA A 280 -18.75 16.95 -11.58
CA ALA A 280 -19.41 16.99 -12.88
C ALA A 280 -18.99 18.19 -13.75
N PHE A 281 -18.35 19.19 -13.16
CA PHE A 281 -17.82 20.38 -13.81
C PHE A 281 -16.34 20.56 -13.48
N VAL A 282 -15.68 21.44 -14.24
CA VAL A 282 -14.27 21.78 -14.01
C VAL A 282 -14.22 23.14 -13.31
N PRO A 283 -13.77 23.21 -12.05
CA PRO A 283 -13.71 24.47 -11.34
C PRO A 283 -12.56 25.32 -11.88
N SER A 284 -12.71 26.63 -11.80
CA SER A 284 -11.67 27.59 -12.09
C SER A 284 -10.50 27.38 -11.13
N GLN A 285 -9.28 27.57 -11.66
CA GLN A 285 -8.07 27.38 -10.86
C GLN A 285 -8.06 28.28 -9.62
N LYS A 286 -8.59 29.50 -9.74
CA LYS A 286 -8.66 30.49 -8.67
C LYS A 286 -9.53 29.99 -7.50
N VAL A 287 -10.72 29.46 -7.77
CA VAL A 287 -11.58 28.94 -6.70
C VAL A 287 -11.04 27.63 -6.16
N TRP A 288 -10.55 26.73 -7.02
CA TRP A 288 -10.00 25.47 -6.58
C TRP A 288 -8.77 25.64 -5.68
N ASP A 289 -7.89 26.60 -5.99
CA ASP A 289 -6.70 26.87 -5.20
C ASP A 289 -7.02 27.27 -3.76
N GLU A 290 -8.16 27.90 -3.52
CA GLU A 290 -8.64 28.30 -2.20
C GLU A 290 -9.23 27.15 -1.38
N VAL A 291 -9.80 26.13 -2.02
CA VAL A 291 -10.53 25.05 -1.34
C VAL A 291 -9.80 23.69 -1.36
N LYS A 292 -8.83 23.49 -2.24
CA LYS A 292 -8.10 22.22 -2.38
C LYS A 292 -7.30 21.86 -1.13
N SER A 293 -7.10 20.58 -0.89
CA SER A 293 -6.16 20.09 0.11
C SER A 293 -4.73 20.48 -0.28
N ASP A 294 -4.00 21.05 0.67
CA ASP A 294 -2.62 21.51 0.50
C ASP A 294 -1.82 21.12 1.75
N SER A 295 -0.61 20.57 1.55
CA SER A 295 0.29 20.16 2.64
C SER A 295 0.80 21.32 3.48
N GLY A 296 1.00 22.51 2.91
CA GLY A 296 1.56 23.67 3.60
C GLY A 296 0.63 24.26 4.67
N VAL A 297 -0.68 24.01 4.54
CA VAL A 297 -1.71 24.53 5.46
C VAL A 297 -2.54 23.42 6.13
N CYS A 298 -2.15 22.16 5.96
CA CYS A 298 -2.85 21.03 6.56
C CYS A 298 -2.49 20.92 8.06
N LEU A 299 -3.51 20.84 8.92
CA LEU A 299 -3.31 20.67 10.37
C LEU A 299 -3.08 19.19 10.77
N GLY A 300 -3.03 18.27 9.80
CA GLY A 300 -2.87 16.85 10.07
C GLY A 300 -3.93 16.32 11.04
N ARG A 301 -3.49 15.58 12.06
CA ARG A 301 -4.38 14.99 13.09
C ARG A 301 -5.09 16.03 13.96
N ALA A 302 -4.59 17.27 14.03
CA ALA A 302 -5.23 18.36 14.77
C ALA A 302 -6.37 19.04 13.98
N CYS A 303 -6.59 18.65 12.72
CA CYS A 303 -7.67 19.20 11.91
C CYS A 303 -9.04 18.77 12.47
N PRO A 304 -9.98 19.70 12.71
CA PRO A 304 -11.32 19.37 13.20
C PRO A 304 -12.06 18.37 12.29
N SER A 305 -11.84 18.45 10.98
CA SER A 305 -12.45 17.59 9.97
C SER A 305 -11.59 16.36 9.60
N TYR A 306 -10.64 15.93 10.46
CA TYR A 306 -9.69 14.86 10.12
C TYR A 306 -10.36 13.52 9.79
N GLN A 307 -11.44 13.16 10.50
CA GLN A 307 -12.12 11.87 10.29
C GLN A 307 -12.83 11.80 8.92
N GLU A 308 -13.40 12.90 8.49
CA GLU A 308 -14.13 13.03 7.22
C GLU A 308 -13.20 13.44 6.06
N CYS A 309 -11.93 13.72 6.34
CA CYS A 309 -10.99 14.23 5.34
C CYS A 309 -10.78 13.23 4.19
N HIS A 310 -11.27 13.61 3.00
CA HIS A 310 -11.19 12.82 1.77
C HIS A 310 -9.76 12.35 1.42
N TYR A 311 -8.77 13.24 1.50
CA TYR A 311 -7.37 12.90 1.24
C TYR A 311 -6.83 11.85 2.23
N GLN A 312 -7.11 12.02 3.53
CA GLN A 312 -6.66 11.06 4.55
C GLN A 312 -7.34 9.70 4.38
N ASN A 313 -8.63 9.70 4.05
CA ASN A 313 -9.38 8.47 3.76
C ASN A 313 -8.90 7.80 2.46
N ALA A 314 -8.49 8.56 1.44
CA ALA A 314 -7.80 8.01 0.28
C ALA A 314 -6.47 7.34 0.65
N ARG A 315 -5.62 7.99 1.46
CA ARG A 315 -4.36 7.41 1.94
C ARG A 315 -4.55 6.15 2.79
N LYS A 316 -5.57 6.10 3.65
CA LYS A 316 -5.92 4.88 4.41
C LYS A 316 -6.28 3.72 3.48
N ARG A 317 -7.05 3.97 2.41
CA ARG A 317 -7.40 2.95 1.40
C ARG A 317 -6.16 2.37 0.73
N VAL A 318 -5.20 3.21 0.36
CA VAL A 318 -3.91 2.79 -0.24
C VAL A 318 -3.19 1.77 0.64
N SER A 319 -3.10 1.99 1.95
CA SER A 319 -2.40 1.08 2.88
C SER A 319 -3.03 -0.30 3.01
N SER A 320 -4.27 -0.49 2.55
CA SER A 320 -5.01 -1.77 2.63
C SER A 320 -5.25 -2.44 1.28
N ALA A 321 -4.85 -1.78 0.19
CA ALA A 321 -5.08 -2.23 -1.17
C ALA A 321 -4.02 -3.24 -1.61
N HIS A 322 -4.44 -4.17 -2.47
CA HIS A 322 -3.56 -5.10 -3.17
C HIS A 322 -3.25 -4.64 -4.59
N LEU A 323 -4.05 -3.72 -5.13
CA LEU A 323 -3.87 -3.13 -6.44
C LEU A 323 -3.89 -1.61 -6.30
N LEU A 324 -2.80 -0.95 -6.65
CA LEU A 324 -2.74 0.51 -6.73
C LEU A 324 -2.85 0.94 -8.17
N VAL A 325 -3.70 1.92 -8.45
CA VAL A 325 -3.80 2.57 -9.76
C VAL A 325 -3.28 3.99 -9.59
N VAL A 326 -2.21 4.32 -10.30
CA VAL A 326 -1.44 5.58 -10.15
C VAL A 326 -1.15 6.20 -11.51
N ASN A 327 -0.67 7.45 -11.57
CA ASN A 327 -0.07 7.97 -12.80
C ASN A 327 1.45 7.96 -12.68
N HIS A 328 2.14 8.07 -13.82
CA HIS A 328 3.60 8.09 -13.86
C HIS A 328 4.17 9.23 -13.01
N HIS A 329 3.52 10.39 -12.99
CA HIS A 329 3.96 11.53 -12.18
C HIS A 329 3.99 11.21 -10.68
N ILE A 330 2.89 10.67 -10.13
CA ILE A 330 2.82 10.30 -8.71
C ILE A 330 3.76 9.13 -8.40
N LEU A 331 3.83 8.13 -9.29
CA LEU A 331 4.73 7.00 -9.09
C LEU A 331 6.18 7.45 -8.96
N LEU A 332 6.62 8.45 -9.75
CA LEU A 332 7.99 8.94 -9.75
C LEU A 332 8.26 10.04 -8.71
N SER A 333 7.22 10.71 -8.19
CA SER A 333 7.37 11.75 -7.17
C SER A 333 7.29 11.24 -5.73
N ASP A 334 6.60 10.11 -5.50
CA ASP A 334 6.49 9.42 -4.20
C ASP A 334 7.47 8.21 -4.11
N ALA A 335 8.42 8.07 -5.04
CA ALA A 335 9.40 6.98 -5.11
C ALA A 335 10.55 7.10 -4.10
#